data_AF-A0A326GT08-F1
#
_entry.id   AF-A0A326GT08-F1
#
_cell.length_a   1.000
_cell.length_b   1.000
_cell.length_c   1.000
_cell.angle_alpha   90.00
_cell.angle_beta   90.00
_cell.angle_gamma   90.00
#
_symmetry.space_group_name_H-M   'P 1'
#
loop_
_entity.id
_entity.type
_entity.pdbx_description
1 polymer ?
#
loop_
_entity_poly.entity_id
_entity_poly.type
_entity_poly.pdbx_seq_one_letter_code
_entity_poly.pdbx_strand_id
1 'polypeptide(L)'
;MPQDRYAHERGDPAVPQCGRSPVHILFDGRTLTLRGPRLQYSWSAVSGRPDARGNFDYSAERQRLGGEGPIPAGEYWINPAELWERSWYRYDQAAPWGDYRVTLHVMPATVTHRRGGFFIHGGSTPGSAGCIDLTNDMRRFVARLREMVGPSPDCFVTVTVRY
;
A
#
# COMPACT_ATOMS: atom_id res chain seq x y z
N MET A 1 4.79 26.96 -13.55
CA MET A 1 4.35 26.03 -12.48
C MET A 1 5.08 24.72 -12.69
N PRO A 2 5.81 24.15 -11.71
CA PRO A 2 6.34 22.80 -11.84
C PRO A 2 5.18 21.81 -12.00
N GLN A 3 5.27 20.90 -12.97
CA GLN A 3 4.25 19.87 -13.21
C GLN A 3 4.15 18.93 -11.99
N ASP A 4 2.92 18.60 -11.57
CA ASP A 4 2.71 17.51 -10.60
C ASP A 4 3.08 16.18 -11.28
N ARG A 5 4.28 15.68 -10.98
CA ARG A 5 4.84 14.46 -11.57
C ARG A 5 3.94 13.24 -11.35
N TYR A 6 3.13 13.24 -10.30
CA TYR A 6 2.28 12.12 -9.88
C TYR A 6 0.81 12.30 -10.27
N ALA A 7 0.48 13.31 -11.08
CA ALA A 7 -0.90 13.54 -11.51
C ALA A 7 -1.53 12.31 -12.19
N HIS A 8 -0.73 11.49 -12.89
CA HIS A 8 -1.17 10.28 -13.57
C HIS A 8 -1.52 9.11 -12.62
N GLU A 9 -1.10 9.17 -11.35
CA GLU A 9 -1.41 8.17 -10.32
C GLU A 9 -2.72 8.50 -9.59
N ARG A 10 -3.31 9.67 -9.88
CA ARG A 10 -4.59 10.10 -9.33
C ARG A 10 -5.71 9.71 -10.30
N GLY A 11 -6.66 8.92 -9.83
CA GLY A 11 -7.79 8.55 -10.66
C GLY A 11 -8.78 7.66 -9.92
N ASP A 12 -10.02 7.71 -10.39
CA ASP A 12 -11.01 6.71 -10.03
C ASP A 12 -10.66 5.38 -10.72
N PRO A 13 -10.94 4.23 -10.09
CA PRO A 13 -10.73 2.94 -10.72
C PRO A 13 -11.57 2.83 -12.01
N ALA A 14 -10.91 2.53 -13.13
CA ALA A 14 -11.59 2.25 -14.40
C ALA A 14 -12.16 0.81 -14.48
N VAL A 15 -11.86 0.00 -13.47
CA VAL A 15 -12.27 -1.40 -13.32
C VAL A 15 -13.36 -1.52 -12.24
N PRO A 16 -14.21 -2.55 -12.26
CA PRO A 16 -15.20 -2.75 -11.20
C PRO A 16 -14.53 -3.12 -9.86
N GLN A 17 -15.25 -2.97 -8.75
CA GLN A 17 -14.76 -3.44 -7.45
C GLN A 17 -14.67 -4.97 -7.44
N CYS A 18 -13.68 -5.51 -6.73
CA CYS A 18 -13.45 -6.96 -6.70
C CYS A 18 -14.63 -7.74 -6.11
N GLY A 19 -15.14 -8.69 -6.91
CA GLY A 19 -16.15 -9.69 -6.51
C GLY A 19 -17.57 -9.15 -6.32
N ARG A 20 -18.50 -10.07 -5.99
CA ARG A 20 -19.90 -9.75 -5.63
C ARG A 20 -20.04 -9.13 -4.23
N SER A 21 -18.98 -9.16 -3.41
CA SER A 21 -18.99 -8.68 -2.04
C SER A 21 -17.74 -7.86 -1.74
N PRO A 22 -17.86 -6.72 -1.05
CA PRO A 22 -16.80 -5.74 -1.02
C PRO A 22 -15.67 -6.16 -0.07
N VAL A 23 -14.47 -6.26 -0.64
CA VAL A 23 -13.20 -6.41 0.09
C VAL A 23 -12.57 -5.03 0.24
N HIS A 24 -12.03 -4.74 1.41
CA HIS A 24 -11.37 -3.47 1.74
C HIS A 24 -10.10 -3.71 2.54
N ILE A 25 -9.16 -2.78 2.41
CA ILE A 25 -7.93 -2.74 3.19
C ILE A 25 -7.96 -1.49 4.06
N LEU A 26 -7.54 -1.63 5.31
CA LEU A 26 -7.37 -0.52 6.25
C LEU A 26 -5.94 -0.51 6.77
N PHE A 27 -5.27 0.63 6.73
CA PHE A 27 -4.00 0.84 7.41
C PHE A 27 -4.14 1.92 8.49
N ASP A 28 -3.75 1.60 9.72
CA ASP A 28 -3.89 2.47 10.89
C ASP A 28 -2.57 3.07 11.42
N GLY A 29 -1.47 2.94 10.66
CA GLY A 29 -0.12 3.30 11.11
C GLY A 29 0.62 2.21 11.88
N ARG A 30 -0.05 1.12 12.27
CA ARG A 30 0.61 -0.03 12.93
C ARG A 30 0.20 -1.36 12.33
N THR A 31 -1.01 -1.42 11.80
CA THR A 31 -1.65 -2.63 11.31
C THR A 31 -2.24 -2.36 9.95
N LEU A 32 -2.00 -3.28 9.02
CA LEU A 32 -2.77 -3.40 7.79
C LEU A 32 -3.78 -4.52 7.96
N THR A 33 -5.06 -4.20 7.80
CA THR A 33 -6.19 -5.12 7.92
C THR A 33 -6.85 -5.32 6.56
N LEU A 34 -6.91 -6.57 6.11
CA LEU A 34 -7.72 -6.99 4.96
C LEU A 34 -9.07 -7.48 5.48
N ARG A 35 -10.16 -6.85 5.06
CA ARG A 35 -11.51 -7.10 5.55
C ARG A 35 -12.44 -7.46 4.40
N GLY A 36 -13.16 -8.56 4.57
CA GLY A 36 -14.27 -8.95 3.70
C GLY A 36 -15.53 -9.18 4.53
N PRO A 37 -16.59 -9.75 3.93
CA PRO A 37 -17.89 -9.89 4.58
C PRO A 37 -17.89 -10.79 5.82
N ARG A 38 -17.02 -11.82 5.83
CA ARG A 38 -16.96 -12.86 6.88
C ARG A 38 -15.55 -13.13 7.40
N LEU A 39 -14.53 -12.65 6.69
CA LEU A 39 -13.13 -12.91 6.98
C LEU A 39 -12.40 -11.59 7.21
N GLN A 40 -11.49 -11.60 8.16
CA GLN A 40 -10.61 -10.48 8.45
C GLN A 40 -9.22 -11.02 8.79
N TYR A 41 -8.19 -10.42 8.21
CA TYR A 41 -6.80 -10.72 8.47
C TYR A 41 -6.05 -9.42 8.76
N SER A 42 -5.06 -9.47 9.64
CA SER A 42 -4.27 -8.31 10.03
C SER A 42 -2.79 -8.66 10.12
N TRP A 43 -1.94 -7.72 9.75
CA TRP A 43 -0.49 -7.84 9.83
C TRP A 43 0.11 -6.55 10.37
N SER A 44 1.25 -6.66 11.05
CA SER A 44 2.04 -5.48 11.43
C SER A 44 2.52 -4.78 10.16
N ALA A 45 2.35 -3.46 10.12
CA ALA A 45 2.72 -2.64 8.99
C ALA A 45 3.22 -1.28 9.47
N VAL A 46 4.15 -0.69 8.73
CA VAL A 46 4.68 0.64 9.02
C VAL A 46 4.75 1.48 7.74
N SER A 47 4.83 2.80 7.91
CA SER A 47 5.03 3.72 6.80
C SER A 47 5.91 4.88 7.21
N GLY A 48 6.69 5.42 6.27
CA GLY A 48 7.65 6.47 6.57
C GLY A 48 8.98 5.90 7.09
N ARG A 49 9.96 6.78 7.28
CA ARG A 49 11.24 6.46 7.90
C ARG A 49 11.15 6.74 9.40
N PRO A 50 11.60 5.79 10.24
CA PRO A 50 11.62 5.99 11.68
C PRO A 50 12.65 7.04 12.08
N ASP A 51 12.49 7.60 13.28
CA ASP A 51 13.52 8.40 13.94
C ASP A 51 14.72 7.53 14.39
N ALA A 52 15.74 8.16 14.97
CA ALA A 52 16.93 7.48 15.47
C ALA A 52 16.66 6.45 16.60
N ARG A 53 15.46 6.45 17.18
CA ARG A 53 15.02 5.52 18.23
C ARG A 53 14.10 4.42 17.67
N GLY A 54 13.82 4.43 16.36
CA GLY A 54 12.93 3.46 15.72
C GLY A 54 11.44 3.84 15.75
N ASN A 55 11.08 5.06 16.19
CA ASN A 55 9.69 5.49 16.26
C ASN A 55 9.21 6.03 14.91
N PHE A 56 7.98 5.70 14.55
CA PHE A 56 7.31 6.23 13.37
C PHE A 56 6.41 7.42 13.75
N ASP A 57 6.50 8.50 12.98
CA ASP A 57 5.70 9.72 13.15
C ASP A 57 4.65 9.80 12.05
N TYR A 58 3.38 9.79 12.46
CA TYR A 58 2.21 9.82 11.58
C TYR A 58 1.50 11.17 11.54
N SER A 59 2.09 12.21 12.13
CA SER A 59 1.55 13.57 12.12
C SER A 59 1.30 14.10 10.70
N ALA A 60 0.32 14.99 10.58
CA ALA A 60 0.01 15.65 9.31
C ALA A 60 1.21 16.44 8.76
N GLU A 61 2.05 16.98 9.65
CA GLU A 61 3.31 17.64 9.32
C GLU A 61 4.31 16.66 8.70
N ARG A 62 4.50 15.47 9.30
CA ARG A 62 5.41 14.46 8.78
C ARG A 62 4.94 13.91 7.43
N GLN A 63 3.63 13.77 7.21
CA GLN A 63 3.04 13.33 5.93
C GLN A 63 3.39 14.27 4.74
N ARG A 64 3.78 15.52 5.00
CA ARG A 64 4.20 16.47 3.95
C ARG A 64 5.64 16.26 3.48
N LEU A 65 6.45 15.51 4.23
CA LEU A 65 7.87 15.34 3.95
C LEU A 65 8.10 14.27 2.88
N GLY A 66 8.46 14.70 1.66
CA GLY A 66 8.89 13.79 0.60
C GLY A 66 10.17 13.04 0.98
N GLY A 67 10.27 11.76 0.59
CA GLY A 67 11.47 10.96 0.84
C GLY A 67 11.57 10.35 2.26
N GLU A 68 10.74 10.80 3.20
CA GLU A 68 10.82 10.36 4.60
C GLU A 68 9.47 10.14 5.28
N GLY A 69 8.46 10.95 4.96
CA GLY A 69 7.18 10.90 5.64
C GLY A 69 6.40 9.61 5.36
N PRO A 70 5.47 9.24 6.25
CA PRO A 70 4.54 8.14 5.97
C PRO A 70 3.63 8.46 4.80
N ILE A 71 2.92 7.44 4.29
CA ILE A 71 1.85 7.65 3.32
C ILE A 71 0.85 8.68 3.88
N PRO A 72 0.41 9.66 3.09
CA PRO A 72 -0.63 10.58 3.56
C PRO A 72 -1.93 9.85 3.91
N ALA A 73 -2.66 10.33 4.92
CA ALA A 73 -3.99 9.79 5.23
C ALA A 73 -4.98 10.08 4.09
N GLY A 74 -5.90 9.15 3.86
CA GLY A 74 -6.91 9.27 2.81
C GLY A 74 -7.29 7.94 2.17
N GLU A 75 -7.96 8.04 1.02
CA GLU A 75 -8.44 6.89 0.26
C GLU A 75 -7.53 6.59 -0.94
N TYR A 76 -7.26 5.32 -1.11
CA TYR A 76 -6.42 4.76 -2.15
C TYR A 76 -7.11 3.52 -2.71
N TRP A 77 -6.53 2.95 -3.75
CA TRP A 77 -6.97 1.65 -4.25
C TRP A 77 -5.79 0.88 -4.85
N ILE A 78 -5.94 -0.44 -4.89
CA ILE A 78 -5.04 -1.34 -5.60
C ILE A 78 -5.82 -2.09 -6.68
N ASN A 79 -5.17 -2.41 -7.78
CA ASN A 79 -5.63 -3.43 -8.71
C ASN A 79 -4.83 -4.72 -8.44
N PRO A 80 -5.46 -5.82 -7.98
CA PRO A 80 -4.74 -7.08 -7.78
C PRO A 80 -4.05 -7.63 -9.03
N ALA A 81 -4.49 -7.26 -10.25
CA ALA A 81 -3.80 -7.59 -11.49
C ALA A 81 -2.43 -6.90 -11.64
N GLU A 82 -2.20 -5.79 -10.95
CA GLU A 82 -0.91 -5.08 -10.94
C GLU A 82 0.07 -5.62 -9.90
N LEU A 83 -0.30 -6.70 -9.20
CA LEU A 83 0.58 -7.34 -8.24
C LEU A 83 1.83 -7.86 -8.96
N TRP A 84 2.96 -7.27 -8.63
CA TRP A 84 4.25 -7.73 -9.09
C TRP A 84 4.78 -8.81 -8.14
N GLU A 85 5.21 -9.93 -8.71
CA GLU A 85 5.85 -11.05 -7.99
C GLU A 85 7.29 -11.18 -8.48
N ARG A 86 8.24 -11.28 -7.55
CA ARG A 86 9.65 -11.43 -7.88
C ARG A 86 9.89 -12.78 -8.56
N SER A 87 10.49 -12.75 -9.75
CA SER A 87 10.99 -13.96 -10.39
C SER A 87 12.14 -14.59 -9.60
N TRP A 88 12.13 -15.92 -9.49
CA TRP A 88 13.09 -16.73 -8.71
C TRP A 88 14.57 -16.56 -9.10
N TYR A 89 14.88 -16.03 -10.29
CA TYR A 89 16.25 -15.81 -10.78
C TYR A 89 16.82 -14.40 -10.55
N ARG A 90 16.09 -13.48 -9.89
CA ARG A 90 16.59 -12.13 -9.52
C ARG A 90 16.80 -12.02 -8.01
N TYR A 91 17.97 -12.49 -7.55
CA TYR A 91 18.34 -12.56 -6.12
C TYR A 91 18.79 -11.21 -5.53
N ASP A 92 19.13 -10.23 -6.36
CA ASP A 92 19.83 -8.98 -6.01
C ASP A 92 18.90 -7.82 -5.56
N GLN A 93 17.58 -7.93 -5.75
CA GLN A 93 16.60 -6.87 -5.44
C GLN A 93 15.80 -7.11 -4.15
N ALA A 94 16.15 -8.15 -3.38
CA ALA A 94 15.32 -8.73 -2.32
C ALA A 94 15.13 -7.86 -1.07
N ALA A 95 16.14 -7.10 -0.65
CA ALA A 95 16.16 -6.55 0.71
C ALA A 95 15.10 -5.44 0.97
N PRO A 96 14.90 -4.43 0.10
CA PRO A 96 13.97 -3.34 0.39
C PRO A 96 12.54 -3.53 -0.13
N TRP A 97 12.28 -4.45 -1.06
CA TRP A 97 10.96 -4.62 -1.72
C TRP A 97 10.30 -5.99 -1.46
N GLY A 98 11.06 -6.96 -0.95
CA GLY A 98 10.56 -8.31 -0.69
C GLY A 98 10.20 -9.10 -1.96
N ASP A 99 9.30 -10.07 -1.79
CA ASP A 99 8.88 -10.99 -2.88
C ASP A 99 7.71 -10.44 -3.71
N TYR A 100 6.97 -9.47 -3.18
CA TYR A 100 5.78 -8.90 -3.82
C TYR A 100 5.68 -7.40 -3.58
N ARG A 101 5.11 -6.69 -4.55
CA ARG A 101 4.64 -5.31 -4.37
C ARG A 101 3.40 -5.05 -5.21
N VAL A 102 2.55 -4.13 -4.77
CA VAL A 102 1.39 -3.65 -5.53
C VAL A 102 1.30 -2.13 -5.42
N THR A 103 1.00 -1.46 -6.52
CA THR A 103 0.86 -0.01 -6.60
C THR A 103 -0.36 0.45 -5.82
N LEU A 104 -0.21 1.53 -5.04
CA LEU A 104 -1.30 2.27 -4.43
C LEU A 104 -1.64 3.47 -5.30
N HIS A 105 -2.78 3.39 -5.98
CA HIS A 105 -3.34 4.50 -6.73
C HIS A 105 -4.10 5.44 -5.80
N VAL A 106 -4.06 6.73 -6.13
CA VAL A 106 -4.59 7.79 -5.27
C VAL A 106 -6.02 8.12 -5.70
N MET A 107 -6.99 8.01 -4.79
CA MET A 107 -8.34 8.51 -5.10
C MET A 107 -8.32 10.04 -5.25
N PRO A 108 -9.14 10.64 -6.13
CA PRO A 108 -9.09 12.07 -6.43
C PRO A 108 -9.19 13.01 -5.21
N ALA A 109 -9.93 12.62 -4.18
CA ALA A 109 -10.11 13.41 -2.95
C ALA A 109 -8.89 13.39 -2.00
N THR A 110 -7.93 12.50 -2.22
CA THR A 110 -6.80 12.27 -1.31
C THR A 110 -5.69 13.31 -1.50
N VAL A 111 -5.36 14.04 -0.43
CA VAL A 111 -4.32 15.08 -0.43
C VAL A 111 -2.97 14.44 -0.16
N THR A 112 -2.14 14.30 -1.21
CA THR A 112 -0.82 13.66 -1.07
C THR A 112 0.35 14.63 -0.98
N HIS A 113 0.09 15.94 -0.90
CA HIS A 113 1.14 16.97 -0.82
C HIS A 113 2.19 16.89 -1.95
N ARG A 114 1.74 16.59 -3.18
CA ARG A 114 2.58 16.38 -4.39
C ARG A 114 3.53 15.18 -4.29
N ARG A 115 3.22 14.22 -3.42
CA ARG A 115 3.90 12.93 -3.31
C ARG A 115 3.10 11.85 -4.05
N GLY A 116 3.79 10.79 -4.45
CA GLY A 116 3.26 9.62 -5.14
C GLY A 116 4.31 8.53 -5.23
N GLY A 117 4.10 7.54 -6.09
CA GLY A 117 4.90 6.33 -6.20
C GLY A 117 4.74 5.42 -4.99
N PHE A 118 3.51 5.32 -4.47
CA PHE A 118 3.20 4.55 -3.27
C PHE A 118 2.94 3.08 -3.61
N PHE A 119 3.36 2.19 -2.71
CA PHE A 119 3.16 0.75 -2.84
C PHE A 119 2.76 0.13 -1.51
N ILE A 120 2.09 -1.02 -1.56
CA ILE A 120 2.15 -2.00 -0.48
C ILE A 120 3.25 -2.99 -0.86
N HIS A 121 4.24 -3.18 -0.01
CA HIS A 121 5.37 -4.07 -0.28
C HIS A 121 5.84 -4.79 0.99
N GLY A 122 6.80 -5.70 0.82
CA GLY A 122 7.55 -6.29 1.92
C GLY A 122 9.01 -5.89 1.89
N GLY A 123 9.82 -6.65 2.61
CA GLY A 123 11.26 -6.38 2.72
C GLY A 123 11.79 -6.81 4.09
N SER A 124 13.10 -6.82 4.24
CA SER A 124 13.74 -7.17 5.52
C SER A 124 13.90 -5.97 6.46
N THR A 125 13.73 -4.75 5.96
CA THR A 125 13.95 -3.52 6.71
C THR A 125 12.65 -2.72 6.83
N PRO A 126 12.11 -2.53 8.04
CA PRO A 126 10.88 -1.78 8.25
C PRO A 126 11.01 -0.31 7.84
N GLY A 127 10.03 0.16 7.08
CA GLY A 127 9.85 1.57 6.76
C GLY A 127 10.25 1.92 5.33
N SER A 128 9.72 3.04 4.84
CA SER A 128 9.85 3.44 3.45
C SER A 128 9.63 4.94 3.29
N ALA A 129 9.86 5.49 2.09
CA ALA A 129 9.60 6.91 1.79
C ALA A 129 8.11 7.24 1.56
N GLY A 130 7.20 6.53 2.25
CA GLY A 130 5.75 6.71 2.17
C GLY A 130 4.97 5.54 1.57
N CYS A 131 5.57 4.36 1.45
CA CYS A 131 4.85 3.13 1.13
C CYS A 131 4.31 2.48 2.42
N ILE A 132 3.42 1.50 2.27
CA ILE A 132 3.01 0.64 3.40
C ILE A 132 3.88 -0.63 3.35
N ASP A 133 4.70 -0.81 4.37
CA ASP A 133 5.66 -1.90 4.46
C ASP A 133 5.19 -2.98 5.44
N LEU A 134 4.95 -4.17 4.89
CA LEU A 134 4.54 -5.37 5.61
C LEU A 134 5.71 -6.26 6.03
N THR A 135 6.94 -5.85 5.73
CA THR A 135 8.17 -6.60 5.99
C THR A 135 8.07 -8.04 5.47
N ASN A 136 8.13 -9.04 6.36
CA ASN A 136 8.05 -10.46 6.03
C ASN A 136 6.62 -10.97 5.84
N ASP A 137 5.59 -10.18 6.17
CA ASP A 137 4.18 -10.60 6.08
C ASP A 137 3.57 -10.39 4.69
N MET A 138 4.27 -9.72 3.77
CA MET A 138 3.77 -9.42 2.42
C MET A 138 3.30 -10.66 1.66
N ARG A 139 4.03 -11.78 1.75
CA ARG A 139 3.63 -13.06 1.12
C ARG A 139 2.32 -13.60 1.70
N ARG A 140 2.11 -13.49 3.01
CA ARG A 140 0.87 -13.93 3.68
C ARG A 140 -0.30 -13.03 3.32
N PHE A 141 -0.07 -11.71 3.24
CA PHE A 141 -1.04 -10.75 2.73
C PHE A 141 -1.51 -11.11 1.32
N VAL A 142 -0.58 -11.33 0.38
CA VAL A 142 -0.91 -11.67 -1.01
C VAL A 142 -1.74 -12.95 -1.10
N ALA A 143 -1.40 -13.98 -0.31
CA ALA A 143 -2.15 -15.22 -0.29
C ALA A 143 -3.62 -15.00 0.11
N ARG A 144 -3.87 -14.20 1.17
CA ARG A 144 -5.22 -13.88 1.64
C ARG A 144 -5.96 -12.93 0.70
N LEU A 145 -5.26 -11.97 0.09
CA LEU A 145 -5.83 -11.10 -0.93
C LEU A 145 -6.35 -11.93 -2.11
N ARG A 146 -5.52 -12.81 -2.68
CA ARG A 146 -5.90 -13.71 -3.78
C ARG A 146 -7.09 -14.61 -3.41
N GLU A 147 -7.11 -15.16 -2.19
CA GLU A 147 -8.23 -15.96 -1.67
C GLU A 147 -9.55 -15.17 -1.62
N MET A 148 -9.49 -13.90 -1.20
CA MET A 148 -10.68 -13.07 -1.00
C MET A 148 -11.21 -12.43 -2.29
N VAL A 149 -10.34 -12.04 -3.23
CA VAL A 149 -10.76 -11.44 -4.51
C VAL A 149 -11.19 -12.49 -5.53
N GLY A 150 -10.69 -13.72 -5.41
CA GLY A 150 -11.03 -14.82 -6.31
C GLY A 150 -10.43 -14.65 -7.72
N PRO A 151 -10.98 -15.35 -8.75
CA PRO A 151 -10.35 -15.47 -10.07
C PRO A 151 -10.50 -14.25 -10.99
N SER A 152 -11.08 -13.15 -10.51
CA SER A 152 -11.20 -11.91 -11.29
C SER A 152 -10.14 -10.92 -10.80
N PRO A 153 -8.94 -10.91 -11.41
CA PRO A 153 -7.86 -10.03 -10.96
C PRO A 153 -8.06 -8.59 -11.43
N ASP A 154 -8.81 -8.35 -12.52
CA ASP A 154 -9.02 -7.02 -13.10
C ASP A 154 -10.18 -6.29 -12.43
N CYS A 155 -9.93 -5.91 -11.19
CA CYS A 155 -10.86 -5.24 -10.31
C CYS A 155 -10.08 -4.36 -9.32
N PHE A 156 -10.77 -3.51 -8.56
CA PHE A 156 -10.10 -2.73 -7.52
C PHE A 156 -10.52 -3.14 -6.11
N VAL A 157 -9.59 -2.94 -5.17
CA VAL A 157 -9.82 -3.01 -3.73
C VAL A 157 -9.50 -1.64 -3.14
N THR A 158 -10.46 -1.06 -2.42
CA THR A 158 -10.25 0.21 -1.70
C THR A 158 -9.29 0.01 -0.53
N VAL A 159 -8.39 0.97 -0.35
CA VAL A 159 -7.43 1.05 0.74
C VAL A 159 -7.66 2.36 1.48
N THR A 160 -8.06 2.28 2.74
CA THR A 160 -8.23 3.46 3.60
C THR A 160 -7.02 3.59 4.53
N VAL A 161 -6.38 4.75 4.52
CA VAL A 161 -5.30 5.12 5.43
C VAL A 161 -5.84 6.11 6.46
N ARG A 162 -5.74 5.74 7.75
CA ARG A 162 -6.09 6.61 8.88
C ARG A 162 -5.04 6.46 9.99
N TYR A 163 -4.84 7.47 10.81
CA TYR A 163 -3.88 7.45 11.93
C TYR A 163 -4.56 7.82 13.24
#